data_AF-A0A553ZVR5-F1
#
_entry.id   AF-A0A553ZVR5-F1
#
_cell.length_a   1.000
_cell.length_b   1.000
_cell.length_c   1.000
_cell.angle_alpha   90.00
_cell.angle_beta   90.00
_cell.angle_gamma   90.00
#
_symmetry.space_group_name_H-M   'P 1'
#
loop_
_entity.id
_entity.type
_entity.pdbx_description
1 polymer ?
#
loop_
_entity_poly.entity_id
_entity_poly.type
_entity_poly.pdbx_seq_one_letter_code
_entity_poly.pdbx_strand_id
1 'polypeptide(L)'
;MNDLFMEHGIAIFSLLVAIIALFLNRKISKLNSYNQHGSYTVYFQKESKIKKWLYGPGFSVKTDNSISSSKLAFNYSLRIKPLLGGVYRSHIFNDLERTESIGTTKTLPVVRTYKNKYKFPDKYAHQDIISFSSSPIYPYFSVNGTFDEEERKYEKRLCRYHRYIEITDYCGNTEIWYISFSLYLSNLEENRHWNKYNEDKNFMYYTFGDFNIVSPRDIRLNLNQTLRFNKDLSTIAGSEKSWGESERFIDIGYDKIDSELQLYEMKEYLLFRSSLKNYDL
;
A
#
# COMPACT_ATOMS: atom_id res chain seq x y z
N MET A 1 -38.29 -48.63 -16.23
CA MET A 1 -36.95 -48.13 -15.84
C MET A 1 -36.32 -47.19 -16.89
N ASN A 2 -36.78 -47.21 -18.16
CA ASN A 2 -36.30 -46.30 -19.22
C ASN A 2 -36.91 -44.89 -19.18
N ASP A 3 -38.16 -44.73 -18.76
CA ASP A 3 -38.83 -43.41 -18.84
C ASP A 3 -38.31 -42.40 -17.79
N LEU A 4 -37.94 -42.87 -16.60
CA LEU A 4 -37.33 -42.03 -15.55
C LEU A 4 -35.95 -41.48 -15.97
N PHE A 5 -35.21 -42.25 -16.78
CA PHE A 5 -33.93 -41.84 -17.37
C PHE A 5 -34.11 -40.84 -18.51
N MET A 6 -35.20 -40.92 -19.27
CA MET A 6 -35.53 -39.93 -20.31
C MET A 6 -36.00 -38.59 -19.72
N GLU A 7 -36.89 -38.62 -18.71
CA GLU A 7 -37.40 -37.39 -18.07
C GLU A 7 -36.30 -36.62 -17.32
N HIS A 8 -35.42 -37.31 -16.61
CA HIS A 8 -34.28 -36.66 -15.95
C HIS A 8 -33.10 -36.40 -16.91
N GLY A 9 -33.01 -37.12 -18.04
CA GLY A 9 -31.96 -36.96 -19.04
C GLY A 9 -31.99 -35.58 -19.69
N ILE A 10 -33.18 -35.06 -20.02
CA ILE A 10 -33.34 -33.71 -20.58
C ILE A 10 -32.93 -32.65 -19.54
N ALA A 11 -33.33 -32.83 -18.28
CA ALA A 11 -32.97 -31.91 -17.19
C ALA A 11 -31.45 -31.88 -16.95
N ILE A 12 -30.80 -33.05 -16.89
CA ILE A 12 -29.34 -33.17 -16.72
C ILE A 12 -28.62 -32.54 -17.92
N PHE A 13 -29.08 -32.79 -19.14
CA PHE A 13 -28.49 -32.22 -20.35
C PHE A 13 -28.65 -30.68 -20.37
N SER A 14 -29.82 -30.17 -19.99
CA SER A 14 -30.05 -28.72 -19.89
C SER A 14 -29.15 -28.06 -18.84
N LEU A 15 -28.93 -28.72 -17.70
CA LEU A 15 -28.03 -28.25 -16.65
C LEU A 15 -26.58 -28.23 -17.14
N LEU A 16 -26.12 -29.28 -17.83
CA LEU A 16 -24.79 -29.33 -18.44
C LEU A 16 -24.59 -28.20 -19.47
N VAL A 17 -25.57 -27.98 -20.34
CA VAL A 17 -25.55 -26.88 -21.32
C VAL A 17 -25.51 -25.52 -20.60
N ALA A 18 -26.31 -25.31 -19.55
CA ALA A 18 -26.31 -24.08 -18.77
C ALA A 18 -24.96 -23.85 -18.06
N ILE A 19 -24.35 -24.90 -17.51
CA ILE A 19 -23.01 -24.83 -16.89
C ILE A 19 -21.97 -24.43 -17.94
N ILE A 20 -21.97 -25.07 -19.12
CA ILE A 20 -21.03 -24.75 -20.21
C ILE A 20 -21.25 -23.31 -20.71
N ALA A 21 -22.51 -22.89 -20.90
CA ALA A 21 -22.85 -21.53 -21.29
C ALA A 21 -22.38 -20.50 -20.26
N LEU A 22 -22.55 -20.78 -18.96
CA LEU A 22 -22.02 -19.93 -17.88
C LEU A 22 -20.50 -19.83 -17.94
N PHE A 23 -19.79 -20.94 -18.17
CA PHE A 23 -18.33 -20.93 -18.30
C PHE A 23 -17.86 -20.14 -19.52
N LEU A 24 -18.49 -20.30 -20.67
CA LEU A 24 -18.18 -19.55 -21.89
C LEU A 24 -18.49 -18.06 -21.72
N ASN A 25 -19.64 -17.73 -21.15
CA ASN A 25 -20.03 -16.34 -20.90
C ASN A 25 -19.06 -15.65 -19.92
N ARG A 26 -18.64 -16.35 -18.86
CA ARG A 26 -17.57 -15.88 -17.96
C ARG A 26 -16.26 -15.63 -18.70
N LYS A 27 -15.85 -16.52 -19.62
CA LYS A 27 -14.63 -16.34 -20.43
C LYS A 27 -14.73 -15.16 -21.39
N ILE A 28 -15.87 -15.00 -22.07
CA ILE A 28 -16.11 -13.89 -23.01
C ILE A 28 -16.16 -12.55 -22.27
N SER A 29 -16.89 -12.48 -21.16
CA SER A 29 -16.93 -11.31 -20.29
C SER A 29 -15.52 -10.94 -19.78
N LYS A 30 -14.70 -11.93 -19.42
CA LYS A 30 -13.30 -11.75 -19.03
C LYS A 30 -12.42 -11.20 -20.16
N LEU A 31 -12.63 -11.64 -21.39
CA LEU A 31 -11.87 -11.11 -22.54
C LEU A 31 -12.30 -9.69 -22.88
N ASN A 32 -13.61 -9.43 -22.84
CA ASN A 32 -14.17 -8.10 -23.12
C ASN A 32 -13.77 -7.07 -22.06
N SER A 33 -13.57 -7.48 -20.80
CA SER A 33 -13.15 -6.54 -19.76
C SER A 33 -11.77 -5.94 -20.01
N TYR A 34 -10.87 -6.60 -20.74
CA TYR A 34 -9.55 -6.03 -21.09
C TYR A 34 -9.63 -4.85 -22.06
N ASN A 35 -10.74 -4.70 -22.78
CA ASN A 35 -11.01 -3.58 -23.68
C ASN A 35 -11.79 -2.45 -23.00
N GLN A 36 -11.93 -2.52 -21.67
CA GLN A 36 -12.60 -1.49 -20.87
C GLN A 36 -11.57 -0.76 -20.02
N HIS A 37 -11.86 0.51 -19.71
CA HIS A 37 -11.07 1.28 -18.77
C HIS A 37 -11.01 0.54 -17.43
N GLY A 38 -9.79 0.41 -16.92
CA GLY A 38 -9.49 -0.26 -15.66
C GLY A 38 -10.23 0.38 -14.47
N SER A 39 -10.67 -0.46 -13.56
CA SER A 39 -11.15 -0.04 -12.25
C SER A 39 -10.54 -0.96 -11.22
N TYR A 40 -9.93 -0.39 -10.18
CA TYR A 40 -9.12 -1.15 -9.23
C TYR A 40 -9.58 -0.93 -7.79
N THR A 41 -9.30 -1.92 -6.96
CA THR A 41 -9.30 -1.77 -5.51
C THR A 41 -7.91 -2.07 -5.01
N VAL A 42 -7.29 -1.07 -4.37
CA VAL A 42 -5.99 -1.21 -3.69
C VAL A 42 -6.25 -1.36 -2.21
N TYR A 43 -5.62 -2.37 -1.57
CA TYR A 43 -5.82 -2.63 -0.14
C TYR A 43 -4.59 -3.29 0.49
N PHE A 44 -4.44 -3.11 1.80
CA PHE A 44 -3.51 -3.88 2.61
C PHE A 44 -4.18 -5.15 3.12
N GLN A 45 -3.52 -6.28 2.93
CA GLN A 45 -3.96 -7.58 3.44
C GLN A 45 -2.95 -8.08 4.46
N LYS A 46 -3.39 -8.25 5.72
CA LYS A 46 -2.57 -8.82 6.78
C LYS A 46 -2.05 -10.19 6.37
N GLU A 47 -0.74 -10.40 6.47
CA GLU A 47 -0.15 -11.67 6.11
C GLU A 47 -0.37 -12.70 7.22
N SER A 48 -0.66 -13.94 6.83
CA SER A 48 -0.70 -15.04 7.78
C SER A 48 0.72 -15.39 8.21
N LYS A 49 0.88 -15.86 9.46
CA LYS A 49 2.18 -16.32 9.98
C LYS A 49 2.81 -17.38 9.07
N ILE A 50 1.99 -18.27 8.51
CA ILE A 50 2.42 -19.35 7.59
C ILE A 50 2.96 -18.76 6.28
N LYS A 51 2.27 -17.78 5.69
CA LYS A 51 2.72 -17.15 4.44
C LYS A 51 4.03 -16.39 4.65
N LYS A 52 4.15 -15.67 5.77
CA LYS A 52 5.37 -14.95 6.17
C LYS A 52 6.54 -15.91 6.36
N TRP A 53 6.31 -17.10 6.89
CA TRP A 53 7.33 -18.14 7.05
C TRP A 53 7.75 -18.76 5.71
N LEU A 54 6.80 -19.07 4.82
CA LEU A 54 7.08 -19.73 3.53
C LEU A 54 7.73 -18.82 2.48
N TYR A 55 7.30 -17.56 2.41
CA TYR A 55 7.66 -16.67 1.31
C TYR A 55 8.45 -15.43 1.77
N GLY A 56 8.72 -15.31 3.07
CA GLY A 56 9.27 -14.09 3.66
C GLY A 56 8.29 -12.91 3.62
N PRO A 57 8.64 -11.77 4.25
CA PRO A 57 7.84 -10.55 4.14
C PRO A 57 7.98 -9.93 2.75
N GLY A 58 6.90 -9.33 2.24
CA GLY A 58 6.92 -8.64 0.95
C GLY A 58 7.88 -7.45 0.89
N PHE A 59 8.00 -6.68 1.98
CA PHE A 59 9.00 -5.61 2.14
C PHE A 59 9.28 -5.32 3.62
N SER A 60 10.32 -4.52 3.89
CA SER A 60 10.71 -4.09 5.23
C SER A 60 10.75 -2.56 5.33
N VAL A 61 10.65 -2.05 6.55
CA VAL A 61 10.74 -0.62 6.86
C VAL A 61 11.92 -0.36 7.80
N LYS A 62 12.46 0.86 7.79
CA LYS A 62 13.42 1.33 8.78
C LYS A 62 12.73 2.00 9.94
N THR A 63 13.22 1.78 11.16
CA THR A 63 12.66 2.40 12.38
C THR A 63 13.15 3.84 12.60
N ASP A 64 14.19 4.24 11.86
CA ASP A 64 14.76 5.59 11.88
C ASP A 64 15.34 5.92 10.50
N ASN A 65 15.49 7.22 10.21
CA ASN A 65 16.04 7.73 8.97
C ASN A 65 17.59 7.63 8.95
N SER A 66 18.08 6.41 9.15
CA SER A 66 19.49 6.08 9.21
C SER A 66 19.75 4.73 8.52
N ILE A 67 20.89 4.62 7.83
CA ILE A 67 21.30 3.37 7.17
C ILE A 67 21.53 2.26 8.20
N SER A 68 22.05 2.60 9.38
CA SER A 68 22.34 1.66 10.47
C SER A 68 21.11 1.27 11.30
N SER A 69 19.95 1.89 11.07
CA SER A 69 18.72 1.59 11.82
C SER A 69 18.26 0.16 11.62
N SER A 70 17.58 -0.39 12.63
CA SER A 70 16.97 -1.71 12.55
C SER A 70 15.95 -1.77 11.41
N LYS A 71 15.88 -2.92 10.76
CA LYS A 71 14.87 -3.23 9.75
C LYS A 71 13.73 -3.93 10.47
N LEU A 72 12.49 -3.59 10.11
CA LEU A 72 11.30 -4.26 10.61
C LEU A 72 10.51 -4.80 9.43
N ALA A 73 10.20 -6.10 9.48
CA ALA A 73 9.36 -6.74 8.47
C ALA A 73 7.93 -6.17 8.52
N PHE A 74 7.42 -5.70 7.38
CA PHE A 74 6.05 -5.23 7.29
C PHE A 74 5.09 -6.43 7.30
N ASN A 75 4.03 -6.35 8.12
CA ASN A 75 3.13 -7.49 8.37
C ASN A 75 1.93 -7.56 7.41
N TYR A 76 1.90 -6.71 6.39
CA TYR A 76 0.82 -6.64 5.41
C TYR A 76 1.39 -6.78 3.99
N SER A 77 0.57 -7.29 3.08
CA SER A 77 0.83 -7.25 1.65
C SER A 77 -0.06 -6.19 1.01
N LEU A 78 0.52 -5.31 0.21
CA LEU A 78 -0.25 -4.42 -0.67
C LEU A 78 -0.79 -5.25 -1.84
N ARG A 79 -2.09 -5.13 -2.11
CA ARG A 79 -2.79 -5.87 -3.16
C ARG A 79 -3.54 -4.91 -4.07
N ILE A 80 -3.51 -5.22 -5.36
CA ILE A 80 -4.33 -4.57 -6.38
C ILE A 80 -5.27 -5.61 -6.95
N LYS A 81 -6.58 -5.37 -6.82
CA LYS A 81 -7.62 -6.22 -7.39
C LYS A 81 -8.36 -5.44 -8.48
N PRO A 82 -8.22 -5.81 -9.76
CA PRO A 82 -9.08 -5.24 -10.79
C PRO A 82 -10.55 -5.67 -10.57
N LEU A 83 -11.46 -4.72 -10.68
CA LEU A 83 -12.90 -4.91 -10.73
C LEU A 83 -13.38 -5.02 -12.19
N LEU A 84 -12.79 -4.18 -13.05
CA LEU A 84 -12.94 -4.12 -14.50
C LEU A 84 -11.57 -3.79 -15.10
N GLY A 85 -11.32 -4.18 -16.35
CA GLY A 85 -9.97 -4.10 -16.91
C GLY A 85 -9.02 -5.13 -16.29
N GLY A 86 -7.86 -5.31 -16.92
CA GLY A 86 -6.73 -6.01 -16.32
C GLY A 86 -5.63 -5.01 -15.97
N VAL A 87 -4.81 -5.34 -14.98
CA VAL A 87 -3.57 -4.60 -14.74
C VAL A 87 -2.55 -5.05 -15.78
N TYR A 88 -2.13 -4.16 -16.68
CA TYR A 88 -1.04 -4.41 -17.62
C TYR A 88 0.32 -4.24 -16.94
N ARG A 89 0.45 -3.18 -16.15
CA ARG A 89 1.64 -2.84 -15.39
C ARG A 89 1.24 -2.14 -14.09
N SER A 90 2.04 -2.33 -13.06
CA SER A 90 1.99 -1.48 -11.88
C SER A 90 3.38 -1.28 -11.29
N HIS A 91 3.60 -0.12 -10.68
CA HIS A 91 4.89 0.30 -10.13
C HIS A 91 4.71 1.12 -8.86
N ILE A 92 5.62 0.96 -7.90
CA ILE A 92 5.64 1.75 -6.67
C ILE A 92 6.85 2.67 -6.70
N PHE A 93 6.65 3.95 -6.40
CA PHE A 93 7.72 4.95 -6.37
C PHE A 93 7.58 5.90 -5.19
N ASN A 94 8.66 6.64 -4.90
CA ASN A 94 8.68 7.72 -3.93
C ASN A 94 8.82 9.05 -4.69
N ASP A 95 8.07 10.08 -4.31
CA ASP A 95 8.13 11.41 -4.92
C ASP A 95 7.99 12.58 -3.91
N LEU A 96 7.73 12.32 -2.61
CA LEU A 96 7.71 13.44 -1.62
C LEU A 96 9.12 13.87 -1.22
N GLU A 97 10.13 13.08 -1.53
CA GLU A 97 11.51 13.39 -1.18
C GLU A 97 12.26 13.95 -2.39
N ARG A 98 12.51 15.27 -2.39
CA ARG A 98 13.66 15.88 -3.10
C ARG A 98 15.00 15.50 -2.45
N THR A 99 15.10 14.34 -1.80
CA THR A 99 16.37 13.84 -1.30
C THR A 99 17.13 13.29 -2.49
N GLU A 100 18.43 13.60 -2.56
CA GLU A 100 19.35 12.88 -3.42
C GLU A 100 19.36 11.43 -2.97
N SER A 101 18.42 10.63 -3.48
CA SER A 101 18.37 9.21 -3.20
C SER A 101 19.66 8.59 -3.70
N ILE A 102 20.51 8.12 -2.78
CA ILE A 102 21.56 7.14 -3.12
C ILE A 102 20.82 5.95 -3.71
N GLY A 103 20.84 5.87 -5.04
CA GLY A 103 20.04 4.93 -5.81
C GLY A 103 18.75 5.55 -6.34
N THR A 104 18.87 6.35 -7.40
CA THR A 104 17.77 6.55 -8.36
C THR A 104 17.14 5.18 -8.66
N THR A 105 15.86 5.03 -8.38
CA THR A 105 15.12 3.83 -8.80
C THR A 105 15.03 3.92 -10.33
N LYS A 106 16.01 3.38 -11.05
CA LYS A 106 15.95 3.33 -12.51
C LYS A 106 14.69 2.56 -12.86
N THR A 107 13.74 3.22 -13.52
CA THR A 107 12.69 2.55 -14.30
C THR A 107 13.39 1.79 -15.41
N LEU A 108 13.85 0.58 -15.12
CA LEU A 108 14.42 -0.30 -16.14
C LEU A 108 13.30 -0.59 -17.14
N PRO A 109 13.53 -0.39 -18.46
CA PRO A 109 12.57 -0.82 -19.45
C PRO A 109 12.36 -2.33 -19.29
N VAL A 110 11.10 -2.78 -19.31
CA VAL A 110 10.79 -4.21 -19.38
C VAL A 110 11.18 -4.68 -20.78
N VAL A 111 12.45 -5.05 -20.96
CA VAL A 111 12.94 -5.69 -22.18
C VAL A 111 12.35 -7.11 -22.19
N ARG A 112 11.17 -7.27 -22.79
CA ARG A 112 10.58 -8.58 -23.03
C ARG A 112 11.41 -9.26 -24.11
N THR A 113 12.25 -10.22 -23.72
CA THR A 113 12.82 -11.18 -24.66
C THR A 113 11.67 -11.92 -25.33
N TYR A 114 11.55 -11.74 -26.65
CA TYR A 114 10.47 -12.29 -27.44
C TYR A 114 10.46 -13.82 -27.32
N LYS A 115 9.46 -14.38 -26.62
CA LYS A 115 8.90 -15.73 -26.82
C LYS A 115 7.78 -16.01 -25.80
N ASN A 116 6.54 -15.88 -26.24
CA ASN A 116 5.62 -17.02 -26.31
C ASN A 116 4.33 -16.63 -27.05
N LYS A 117 3.90 -17.52 -27.94
CA LYS A 117 2.57 -17.49 -28.55
C LYS A 117 1.54 -17.32 -27.43
N TYR A 118 0.68 -16.32 -27.56
CA TYR A 118 -0.37 -15.97 -26.60
C TYR A 118 -1.19 -17.20 -26.21
N LYS A 119 -0.88 -17.82 -25.07
CA LYS A 119 -1.91 -18.38 -24.21
C LYS A 119 -2.39 -17.22 -23.36
N PHE A 120 -3.59 -16.72 -23.63
CA PHE A 120 -4.28 -15.88 -22.67
C PHE A 120 -4.23 -16.61 -21.31
N PRO A 121 -3.72 -15.99 -20.24
CA PRO A 121 -3.65 -16.67 -18.96
C PRO A 121 -5.08 -17.08 -18.55
N ASP A 122 -5.26 -18.38 -18.30
CA ASP A 122 -6.53 -18.92 -17.79
C ASP A 122 -6.90 -18.30 -16.44
N LYS A 123 -5.89 -17.78 -15.72
CA LYS A 123 -6.04 -16.96 -14.52
C LYS A 123 -6.17 -15.48 -14.94
N TYR A 124 -6.98 -14.71 -14.24
CA TYR A 124 -6.94 -13.25 -14.36
C TYR A 124 -5.49 -12.79 -14.16
N ALA A 125 -5.13 -11.59 -14.63
CA ALA A 125 -4.05 -10.80 -14.02
C ALA A 125 -4.44 -10.37 -12.58
N HIS A 126 -4.98 -11.30 -11.78
CA HIS A 126 -5.49 -11.09 -10.43
C HIS A 126 -4.35 -11.44 -9.48
N GLN A 127 -3.96 -10.43 -8.71
CA GLN A 127 -2.89 -10.50 -7.73
C GLN A 127 -1.51 -10.66 -8.37
N ASP A 128 -1.12 -9.69 -9.19
CA ASP A 128 0.31 -9.41 -9.23
C ASP A 128 0.70 -8.93 -7.83
N ILE A 129 1.37 -9.82 -7.11
CA ILE A 129 2.27 -9.44 -6.03
C ILE A 129 3.32 -8.59 -6.74
N ILE A 130 3.13 -7.28 -6.71
CA ILE A 130 4.08 -6.36 -7.31
C ILE A 130 5.33 -6.49 -6.49
N SER A 131 6.37 -7.02 -7.13
CA SER A 131 7.73 -7.08 -6.60
C SER A 131 8.12 -5.70 -6.07
N PHE A 132 8.14 -5.57 -4.75
CA PHE A 132 8.61 -4.39 -4.04
C PHE A 132 10.10 -4.21 -4.30
N SER A 133 10.61 -2.98 -4.17
CA SER A 133 12.06 -2.80 -4.11
C SER A 133 12.60 -3.67 -2.98
N SER A 134 13.69 -4.41 -3.22
CA SER A 134 14.40 -5.16 -2.18
C SER A 134 14.93 -4.26 -1.04
N SER A 135 14.96 -2.94 -1.27
CA SER A 135 15.36 -1.93 -0.32
C SER A 135 14.30 -1.65 0.74
N PRO A 136 14.68 -1.52 2.02
CA PRO A 136 13.78 -1.08 3.08
C PRO A 136 13.22 0.32 2.81
N ILE A 137 11.97 0.55 3.22
CA ILE A 137 11.31 1.85 3.16
C ILE A 137 11.74 2.69 4.36
N TYR A 138 12.20 3.91 4.10
CA TYR A 138 12.55 4.88 5.15
C TYR A 138 11.32 5.71 5.54
N PRO A 139 11.20 6.09 6.82
CA PRO A 139 10.15 7.00 7.24
C PRO A 139 10.45 8.40 6.70
N TYR A 140 9.45 9.05 6.11
CA TYR A 140 9.58 10.45 5.67
C TYR A 140 9.31 11.42 6.83
N PHE A 141 8.65 10.93 7.88
CA PHE A 141 8.35 11.67 9.09
C PHE A 141 8.50 10.76 10.30
N SER A 142 9.11 11.27 11.37
CA SER A 142 9.15 10.57 12.66
C SER A 142 9.26 11.54 13.82
N VAL A 143 8.64 11.19 14.94
CA VAL A 143 8.67 11.95 16.19
C VAL A 143 8.86 11.01 17.38
N ASN A 144 9.65 11.44 18.37
CA ASN A 144 9.86 10.70 19.60
C ASN A 144 9.07 11.33 20.75
N GLY A 145 8.62 10.48 21.68
CA GLY A 145 8.02 10.90 22.94
C GLY A 145 9.09 11.25 23.97
N THR A 146 8.75 11.10 25.25
CA THR A 146 9.64 11.36 26.38
C THR A 146 10.90 10.49 26.31
N PHE A 147 12.05 11.06 26.63
CA PHE A 147 13.32 10.38 26.77
C PHE A 147 13.54 9.98 28.23
N ASP A 148 13.71 8.68 28.45
CA ASP A 148 14.13 8.12 29.73
C ASP A 148 15.66 8.21 29.84
N GLU A 149 16.14 9.05 30.76
CA GLU A 149 17.57 9.26 31.02
C GLU A 149 18.26 8.04 31.65
N GLU A 150 17.53 7.24 32.44
CA GLU A 150 18.08 6.06 33.12
C GLU A 150 18.32 4.93 32.12
N GLU A 151 17.31 4.62 31.30
CA GLU A 151 17.36 3.58 30.28
C GLU A 151 18.02 4.06 28.97
N ARG A 152 18.23 5.38 28.84
CA ARG A 152 18.73 6.08 27.63
C ARG A 152 17.93 5.74 26.38
N LYS A 153 16.60 5.71 26.51
CA LYS A 153 15.67 5.34 25.42
C LYS A 153 14.45 6.24 25.44
N TYR A 154 13.85 6.43 24.27
CA TYR A 154 12.55 7.08 24.20
C TYR A 154 11.44 6.11 24.60
N GLU A 155 10.43 6.59 25.33
CA GLU A 155 9.27 5.78 25.70
C GLU A 155 8.47 5.35 24.46
N LYS A 156 8.32 6.26 23.50
CA LYS A 156 7.46 6.10 22.32
C LYS A 156 8.08 6.72 21.09
N ARG A 157 7.72 6.20 19.93
CA ARG A 157 8.04 6.81 18.64
C ARG A 157 6.98 6.50 17.60
N LEU A 158 6.66 7.51 16.80
CA LEU A 158 5.86 7.37 15.59
C LEU A 158 6.76 7.49 14.37
N CYS A 159 6.66 6.54 13.44
CA CYS A 159 7.31 6.60 12.14
C CYS A 159 6.25 6.50 11.04
N ARG A 160 6.23 7.47 10.13
CA ARG A 160 5.26 7.54 9.03
C ARG A 160 5.94 7.25 7.70
N TYR A 161 5.29 6.42 6.89
CA TYR A 161 5.78 6.00 5.58
C TYR A 161 4.74 6.33 4.53
N HIS A 162 5.22 6.59 3.31
CA HIS A 162 4.34 6.80 2.17
C HIS A 162 4.95 6.27 0.87
N ARG A 163 4.11 5.96 -0.11
CA ARG A 163 4.50 5.63 -1.48
C ARG A 163 3.38 5.98 -2.46
N TYR A 164 3.75 6.17 -3.72
CA TYR A 164 2.80 6.21 -4.82
C TYR A 164 2.75 4.86 -5.53
N ILE A 165 1.59 4.52 -6.09
CA ILE A 165 1.39 3.32 -6.90
C ILE A 165 0.84 3.76 -8.24
N GLU A 166 1.61 3.58 -9.30
CA GLU A 166 1.15 3.70 -10.68
C GLU A 166 0.52 2.38 -11.13
N ILE A 167 -0.65 2.43 -11.75
CA ILE A 167 -1.38 1.28 -12.29
C ILE A 167 -1.81 1.62 -13.72
N THR A 168 -1.34 0.84 -14.69
CA THR A 168 -1.71 0.98 -16.10
C THR A 168 -2.55 -0.20 -16.54
N ASP A 169 -3.70 0.05 -17.18
CA ASP A 169 -4.52 -1.00 -17.78
C ASP A 169 -4.03 -1.42 -19.18
N TYR A 170 -4.67 -2.43 -19.76
CA TYR A 170 -4.39 -2.88 -21.13
C TYR A 170 -4.88 -1.91 -22.22
N CYS A 171 -5.70 -0.92 -21.88
CA CYS A 171 -6.13 0.16 -22.78
C CYS A 171 -5.17 1.37 -22.77
N GLY A 172 -4.13 1.34 -21.93
CA GLY A 172 -3.16 2.42 -21.79
C GLY A 172 -3.55 3.51 -20.80
N ASN A 173 -4.62 3.34 -20.03
CA ASN A 173 -5.00 4.28 -18.98
C ASN A 173 -4.14 4.06 -17.74
N THR A 174 -3.54 5.13 -17.24
CA THR A 174 -2.73 5.13 -16.03
C THR A 174 -3.43 5.87 -14.89
N GLU A 175 -3.60 5.19 -13.76
CA GLU A 175 -4.00 5.80 -12.50
C GLU A 175 -2.83 5.76 -11.51
N ILE A 176 -2.58 6.87 -10.82
CA ILE A 176 -1.63 6.92 -9.71
C ILE A 176 -2.42 7.01 -8.42
N TRP A 177 -2.11 6.14 -7.45
CA TRP A 177 -2.71 6.07 -6.13
C TRP A 177 -1.66 6.48 -5.08
N TYR A 178 -2.13 7.02 -3.97
CA TYR A 178 -1.29 7.34 -2.81
C TYR A 178 -1.53 6.34 -1.69
N ILE A 179 -0.45 5.89 -1.04
CA ILE A 179 -0.53 5.05 0.15
C ILE A 179 0.36 5.59 1.25
N SER A 180 -0.08 5.42 2.49
CA SER A 180 0.69 5.69 3.69
C SER A 180 0.25 4.81 4.85
N PHE A 181 1.13 4.68 5.84
CA PHE A 181 0.89 3.93 7.06
C PHE A 181 1.86 4.37 8.16
N SER A 182 1.47 4.11 9.39
CA SER A 182 2.27 4.39 10.58
C SER A 182 2.84 3.12 11.19
N LEU A 183 4.08 3.21 11.65
CA LEU A 183 4.69 2.30 12.61
C LEU A 183 4.73 3.00 13.96
N TYR A 184 4.07 2.41 14.94
CA TYR A 184 4.14 2.82 16.34
C TYR A 184 5.15 1.94 17.05
N LEU A 185 6.01 2.56 17.85
CA LEU A 185 7.06 1.92 18.64
C LEU A 185 6.90 2.35 20.09
N SER A 186 7.00 1.41 21.03
CA SER A 186 6.82 1.70 22.45
C SER A 186 7.73 0.83 23.32
N ASN A 187 8.18 1.40 24.44
CA ASN A 187 8.78 0.66 25.56
C ASN A 187 7.77 0.38 26.68
N LEU A 188 6.57 0.95 26.58
CA LEU A 188 5.46 0.74 27.51
C LEU A 188 4.45 -0.25 26.90
N GLU A 189 3.97 -1.20 27.69
CA GLU A 189 2.88 -2.10 27.28
C GLU A 189 1.56 -1.31 27.31
N GLU A 190 1.04 -0.90 26.15
CA GLU A 190 -0.19 -0.11 26.06
C GLU A 190 -1.39 -0.93 25.60
N ASN A 191 -2.59 -0.32 25.66
CA ASN A 191 -3.88 -0.91 25.26
C ASN A 191 -4.08 -1.19 23.75
N ARG A 192 -3.02 -1.23 22.93
CA ARG A 192 -3.11 -1.63 21.51
C ARG A 192 -2.70 -3.10 21.34
N HIS A 193 -3.06 -3.70 20.21
CA HIS A 193 -2.52 -5.01 19.84
C HIS A 193 -1.05 -4.87 19.41
N TRP A 194 -0.16 -4.85 20.39
CA TRP A 194 1.28 -4.77 20.21
C TRP A 194 1.91 -6.12 19.88
N ASN A 195 2.97 -6.09 19.09
CA ASN A 195 3.85 -7.22 18.87
C ASN A 195 5.18 -6.94 19.58
N LYS A 196 5.80 -7.97 20.16
CA LYS A 196 7.16 -7.84 20.70
C LYS A 196 8.16 -7.57 19.58
N TYR A 197 9.04 -6.61 19.81
CA TYR A 197 10.12 -6.26 18.91
C TYR A 197 11.46 -6.77 19.45
N ASN A 198 11.89 -7.93 18.94
CA ASN A 198 13.11 -8.58 19.46
C ASN A 198 14.39 -8.10 18.77
N GLU A 199 14.30 -7.36 17.67
CA GLU A 199 15.46 -6.99 16.82
C GLU A 199 15.93 -5.54 17.02
N ASP A 200 15.17 -4.71 17.73
CA ASP A 200 15.55 -3.33 18.04
C ASP A 200 15.92 -3.21 19.51
N LYS A 201 17.01 -2.50 19.78
CA LYS A 201 17.52 -2.27 21.14
C LYS A 201 16.82 -1.08 21.80
N ASN A 202 16.19 -0.21 21.01
CA ASN A 202 15.61 1.05 21.46
C ASN A 202 14.14 0.93 21.83
N PHE A 203 13.41 -0.04 21.26
CA PHE A 203 11.97 -0.22 21.48
C PHE A 203 11.60 -1.69 21.69
N MET A 204 10.79 -1.98 22.72
CA MET A 204 10.35 -3.34 23.05
C MET A 204 9.12 -3.80 22.27
N TYR A 205 8.27 -2.89 21.83
CA TYR A 205 6.98 -3.19 21.21
C TYR A 205 6.79 -2.42 19.90
N TYR A 206 6.09 -3.05 18.95
CA TYR A 206 5.68 -2.39 17.71
C TYR A 206 4.28 -2.78 17.26
N THR A 207 3.60 -1.86 16.56
CA THR A 207 2.43 -2.21 15.77
C THR A 207 2.28 -1.28 14.57
N PHE A 208 1.73 -1.80 13.48
CA PHE A 208 1.44 -1.02 12.28
C PHE A 208 -0.03 -0.61 12.29
N GLY A 209 -0.30 0.65 11.97
CA GLY A 209 -1.65 1.18 11.90
C GLY A 209 -1.74 2.39 10.98
N ASP A 210 -2.85 3.10 11.11
CA ASP A 210 -3.20 4.28 10.31
C ASP A 210 -2.96 4.11 8.80
N PHE A 211 -3.47 3.02 8.24
CA PHE A 211 -3.35 2.74 6.81
C PHE A 211 -4.24 3.68 6.03
N ASN A 212 -3.63 4.53 5.20
CA ASN A 212 -4.32 5.44 4.32
C ASN A 212 -4.03 5.04 2.86
N ILE A 213 -5.09 4.88 2.08
CA ILE A 213 -5.05 4.54 0.66
C ILE A 213 -5.99 5.50 -0.04
N VAL A 214 -5.45 6.30 -0.94
CA VAL A 214 -6.20 7.35 -1.63
C VAL A 214 -6.12 7.12 -3.12
N SER A 215 -7.26 6.83 -3.74
CA SER A 215 -7.39 6.84 -5.19
C SER A 215 -7.62 8.27 -5.70
N PRO A 216 -7.41 8.53 -7.00
CA PRO A 216 -7.84 9.79 -7.62
C PRO A 216 -9.33 10.13 -7.41
N ARG A 217 -10.17 9.12 -7.12
CA ARG A 217 -11.63 9.27 -6.97
C ARG A 217 -12.02 9.65 -5.54
N ASP A 218 -11.21 9.31 -4.53
CA ASP A 218 -11.52 9.50 -3.11
C ASP A 218 -11.28 10.94 -2.62
N ILE A 219 -10.51 11.72 -3.38
CA ILE A 219 -10.12 13.11 -3.06
C ILE A 219 -11.32 13.99 -2.69
N ARG A 220 -12.48 13.81 -3.36
CA ARG A 220 -13.65 14.68 -3.19
C ARG A 220 -14.23 14.65 -1.79
N LEU A 221 -14.09 13.53 -1.08
CA LEU A 221 -14.71 13.33 0.24
C LEU A 221 -14.06 14.19 1.32
N ASN A 222 -12.76 14.47 1.20
CA ASN A 222 -11.97 15.18 2.22
C ASN A 222 -11.46 16.56 1.76
N LEU A 223 -11.82 16.98 0.54
CA LEU A 223 -11.26 18.16 -0.13
C LEU A 223 -11.33 19.43 0.73
N ASN A 224 -12.46 19.72 1.37
CA ASN A 224 -12.62 20.94 2.17
C ASN A 224 -11.69 20.99 3.39
N GLN A 225 -11.48 19.85 4.06
CA GLN A 225 -10.60 19.78 5.22
C GLN A 225 -9.14 19.87 4.77
N THR A 226 -8.78 19.17 3.70
CA THR A 226 -7.44 19.20 3.11
C THR A 226 -7.03 20.59 2.61
N LEU A 227 -7.92 21.32 1.93
CA LEU A 227 -7.63 22.66 1.42
C LEU A 227 -7.43 23.70 2.52
N ARG A 228 -8.07 23.50 3.69
CA ARG A 228 -7.91 24.38 4.86
C ARG A 228 -6.70 24.01 5.72
N PHE A 229 -6.07 22.87 5.47
CA PHE A 229 -4.93 22.40 6.22
C PHE A 229 -3.65 23.14 5.82
N ASN A 230 -3.05 23.84 6.77
CA ASN A 230 -1.90 24.73 6.54
C ASN A 230 -0.65 24.38 7.37
N LYS A 231 -0.69 23.32 8.19
CA LYS A 231 0.47 22.87 8.96
C LYS A 231 1.45 22.15 8.04
N ASP A 232 2.73 22.41 8.23
CA ASP A 232 3.83 21.65 7.64
C ASP A 232 4.29 20.53 8.59
N LEU A 233 5.26 19.72 8.15
CA LEU A 233 5.75 18.60 8.94
C LEU A 233 6.41 19.04 10.25
N SER A 234 7.13 20.16 10.29
CA SER A 234 7.73 20.69 11.53
C SER A 234 6.66 21.13 12.53
N THR A 235 5.59 21.78 12.06
CA THR A 235 4.45 22.16 12.89
C THR A 235 3.69 20.94 13.42
N ILE A 236 3.49 19.91 12.58
CA ILE A 236 2.88 18.65 13.00
C ILE A 236 3.77 17.95 14.02
N ALA A 237 5.08 17.92 13.79
CA ALA A 237 6.05 17.36 14.72
C ALA A 237 6.12 18.14 16.04
N GLY A 238 5.83 19.43 16.06
CA GLY A 238 6.10 20.29 17.21
C GLY A 238 7.61 20.49 17.45
N SER A 239 8.45 20.21 16.46
CA SER A 239 9.89 20.40 16.49
C SER A 239 10.43 20.64 15.08
N GLU A 240 11.44 21.49 14.94
CA GLU A 240 12.13 21.69 13.65
C GLU A 240 13.08 20.53 13.32
N LYS A 241 13.54 19.80 14.35
CA LYS A 241 14.43 18.66 14.21
C LYS A 241 13.65 17.37 14.41
N SER A 242 13.93 16.38 13.57
CA SER A 242 13.45 15.01 13.74
C SER A 242 14.13 14.26 14.90
N TRP A 243 15.16 14.87 15.49
CA TRP A 243 15.98 14.32 16.57
C TRP A 243 15.62 15.04 17.87
N GLY A 244 15.29 14.26 18.91
CA GLY A 244 14.86 14.78 20.20
C GLY A 244 13.40 14.44 20.52
N GLU A 245 12.97 14.90 21.70
CA GLU A 245 11.59 14.83 22.17
C GLU A 245 10.70 15.80 21.39
N SER A 246 9.45 15.41 21.19
CA SER A 246 8.38 16.28 20.70
C SER A 246 7.37 16.51 21.82
N GLU A 247 7.38 17.72 22.40
CA GLU A 247 6.40 18.13 23.43
C GLU A 247 4.97 17.94 22.93
N ARG A 248 4.74 18.26 21.65
CA ARG A 248 3.44 18.10 21.00
C ARG A 248 3.04 16.63 20.97
N PHE A 249 3.92 15.74 20.50
CA PHE A 249 3.61 14.31 20.44
C PHE A 249 3.39 13.70 21.83
N ILE A 250 4.14 14.16 22.84
CA ILE A 250 3.94 13.77 24.24
C ILE A 250 2.52 14.16 24.72
N ASP A 251 2.05 15.37 24.39
CA ASP A 251 0.73 15.87 24.79
C ASP A 251 -0.43 15.22 24.02
N ILE A 252 -0.32 15.14 22.69
CA ILE A 252 -1.46 14.77 21.83
C ILE A 252 -1.48 13.31 21.38
N GLY A 253 -0.35 12.60 21.50
CA GLY A 253 -0.22 11.18 21.19
C GLY A 253 -0.35 10.81 19.70
N TYR A 254 -0.39 9.50 19.42
CA TYR A 254 -0.42 8.95 18.07
C TYR A 254 -1.60 9.43 17.23
N ASP A 255 -2.83 9.30 17.75
CA ASP A 255 -4.05 9.41 16.93
C ASP A 255 -4.27 10.82 16.36
N LYS A 256 -3.95 11.86 17.16
CA LYS A 256 -4.05 13.25 16.71
C LYS A 256 -2.96 13.58 15.69
N ILE A 257 -1.73 13.10 15.88
CA ILE A 257 -0.65 13.29 14.90
C ILE A 257 -0.98 12.58 13.59
N ASP A 258 -1.44 11.32 13.64
CA ASP A 258 -1.86 10.56 12.45
C ASP A 258 -2.95 11.29 11.67
N SER A 259 -3.96 11.86 12.36
CA SER A 259 -5.03 12.63 11.71
C SER A 259 -4.49 13.87 10.97
N GLU A 260 -3.53 14.59 11.55
CA GLU A 260 -2.88 15.74 10.91
C GLU A 260 -2.00 15.31 9.73
N LEU A 261 -1.28 14.18 9.86
CA LEU A 261 -0.49 13.60 8.78
C LEU A 261 -1.38 13.20 7.60
N GLN A 262 -2.51 12.54 7.81
CA GLN A 262 -3.43 12.18 6.72
C GLN A 262 -3.89 13.41 5.91
N LEU A 263 -4.19 14.52 6.58
CA LEU A 263 -4.59 15.77 5.91
C LEU A 263 -3.42 16.39 5.14
N TYR A 264 -2.22 16.40 5.72
CA TYR A 264 -0.99 16.83 5.05
C TYR A 264 -0.75 16.02 3.78
N GLU A 265 -0.79 14.69 3.89
CA GLU A 265 -0.55 13.77 2.79
C GLU A 265 -1.57 13.90 1.66
N MET A 266 -2.85 14.09 2.01
CA MET A 266 -3.90 14.36 1.02
C MET A 266 -3.62 15.66 0.26
N LYS A 267 -3.10 16.69 0.94
CA LYS A 267 -2.73 17.97 0.32
C LYS A 267 -1.54 17.80 -0.62
N GLU A 268 -0.50 17.08 -0.19
CA GLU A 268 0.66 16.79 -1.05
C GLU A 268 0.26 15.96 -2.27
N TYR A 269 -0.63 14.98 -2.11
CA TYR A 269 -1.14 14.20 -3.23
C TYR A 269 -1.95 15.05 -4.21
N LEU A 270 -2.76 16.00 -3.73
CA LEU A 270 -3.45 16.98 -4.58
C LEU A 270 -2.48 17.86 -5.39
N LEU A 271 -1.40 18.33 -4.76
CA LEU A 271 -0.37 19.12 -5.40
C LEU A 271 0.35 18.30 -6.47
N PHE A 272 0.77 17.08 -6.14
CA PHE A 272 1.37 16.13 -7.07
C PHE A 272 0.48 15.90 -8.30
N ARG A 273 -0.81 15.61 -8.10
CA ARG A 273 -1.79 15.42 -9.18
C ARG A 273 -1.96 16.65 -10.06
N SER A 274 -1.89 17.84 -9.46
CA SER A 274 -2.00 19.10 -10.20
C SER A 274 -0.75 19.36 -11.04
N SER A 275 0.43 19.05 -10.49
CA SER A 275 1.70 19.11 -11.21
C SER A 275 1.70 18.17 -12.42
N LEU A 276 1.26 16.91 -12.27
CA LEU A 276 1.17 15.96 -13.40
C LEU A 276 0.32 16.49 -14.56
N LYS A 277 -0.83 17.11 -14.29
CA LYS A 277 -1.68 17.72 -15.33
C LYS A 277 -0.97 18.82 -16.11
N ASN A 278 0.00 19.50 -15.50
CA ASN A 278 0.76 20.54 -16.17
C ASN A 278 1.91 19.97 -17.04
N TYR A 279 2.25 18.68 -16.87
CA TYR A 279 3.27 17.97 -17.64
C TYR A 279 2.70 16.98 -18.67
N ASP A 280 1.43 16.59 -18.55
CA ASP A 280 0.68 15.90 -19.61
C ASP A 280 0.36 16.89 -20.76
N LEU A 281 1.37 17.14 -21.61
CA LEU A 281 1.26 17.78 -22.93
C LEU A 281 1.10 16.74 -24.03
#